data_AF-A0AAV8HEX0-F1
#
_entry.id   AF-A0AAV8HEX0-F1
#
_cell.length_a   1.000
_cell.length_b   1.000
_cell.length_c   1.000
_cell.angle_alpha   90.00
_cell.angle_beta   90.00
_cell.angle_gamma   90.00
#
_symmetry.space_group_name_H-M   'P 1'
#
loop_
_entity.id
_entity.type
_entity.pdbx_description
1 polymer ?
#
loop_
_entity_poly.entity_id
_entity_poly.type
_entity_poly.pdbx_seq_one_letter_code
_entity_poly.pdbx_strand_id
1 'polypeptide(L)'
;MMEFQMDEPLSQPNFDSESSILDNYPDTHVELLMDDLDSTFDEFNTGLIISRMVGDSIFKGALTAISDEYDEKLASKEKEIKYLAEELQSHKTEVDNLTQKLQNYEQVHSSSACSELQDLELQKKWCDELTVIKDELGDILEFCSSSELGAHIANSGANFKVAVPYSEERVDEIFSGLLHLDDMKREDLMSYFKEEITKMKREHDMLLQQKTEEVFVLKRELLKEKGSSNPLQSEILRKRISKLVTELEGVLTEKESSATHVSENHNHSSLINEQQVKILALDEENQQLRNAVAEKEKDWKAKTLFYLRFEEDILIESEIREEVKNIVLKEMFEEFESKIQIDISNVESRKDKEVCIEKEEKEKLKQLVDFLSKQAEAKDKFTSEVENKFMLLSSKFDLFKKQFNKLEEKVKEQDLYILNSNGELNALSSKLELILVKVQEHEVDFSQLKHNLENTSGDVEKEKEKEKEVLESVMVSVEKMLEMVEWRLINNVDCCASRILLMKSQFDQLVKEAKFLKHEKEWYKKASEVKSANLRTAEKEVDLLGDEVDVLTYLLEKVFRVLNHYSYVFQHYPGVIEVLKLIDNYMKGEPIRIVRPQSQPNGLLTP
;
A
#
# COMPACT_ATOMS: atom_id res chain seq x y z
N MET A 1 -9.74 -24.11 -66.25
CA MET A 1 -8.82 -24.87 -67.13
C MET A 1 -7.77 -25.53 -66.26
N MET A 2 -7.60 -26.84 -66.49
CA MET A 2 -6.64 -27.79 -65.93
C MET A 2 -6.97 -28.44 -64.57
N GLU A 3 -7.29 -29.72 -64.71
CA GLU A 3 -7.66 -30.79 -63.78
C GLU A 3 -6.47 -31.32 -62.99
N PHE A 4 -6.74 -32.02 -61.87
CA PHE A 4 -6.28 -33.41 -61.66
C PHE A 4 -7.20 -34.12 -60.64
N GLN A 5 -7.62 -35.33 -61.02
CA GLN A 5 -8.53 -36.27 -60.35
C GLN A 5 -8.00 -36.83 -59.02
N MET A 6 -8.94 -37.27 -58.16
CA MET A 6 -8.87 -38.61 -57.52
C MET A 6 -10.27 -39.13 -57.19
N ASP A 7 -10.63 -40.24 -57.84
CA ASP A 7 -11.71 -41.17 -57.49
C ASP A 7 -11.17 -42.22 -56.51
N GLU A 8 -11.87 -42.51 -55.40
CA GLU A 8 -12.14 -43.87 -54.87
C GLU A 8 -12.91 -43.81 -53.54
N PRO A 9 -14.08 -44.48 -53.40
CA PRO A 9 -14.67 -44.79 -52.10
C PRO A 9 -14.26 -46.20 -51.66
N LEU A 10 -13.58 -46.30 -50.51
CA LEU A 10 -13.19 -47.57 -49.88
C LEU A 10 -14.40 -48.37 -49.38
N SER A 11 -14.36 -49.65 -49.70
CA SER A 11 -15.33 -50.71 -49.42
C SER A 11 -15.71 -50.87 -47.94
N GLN A 12 -17.00 -51.05 -47.69
CA GLN A 12 -17.51 -51.69 -46.47
C GLN A 12 -17.18 -53.19 -46.49
N PRO A 13 -16.75 -53.80 -45.36
CA PRO A 13 -16.75 -55.25 -45.23
C PRO A 13 -18.14 -55.73 -44.80
N ASN A 14 -18.71 -56.58 -45.63
CA ASN A 14 -19.86 -57.44 -45.33
C ASN A 14 -19.49 -58.40 -44.18
N PHE A 15 -20.21 -58.34 -43.07
CA PHE A 15 -20.35 -59.43 -42.11
C PHE A 15 -21.84 -59.65 -41.86
N ASP A 16 -22.44 -60.48 -42.71
CA ASP A 16 -23.70 -61.13 -42.40
C ASP A 16 -23.41 -62.51 -41.80
N SER A 17 -24.21 -62.83 -40.77
CA SER A 17 -24.53 -64.19 -40.28
C SER A 17 -23.65 -64.78 -39.17
N GLU A 18 -24.01 -64.47 -37.91
CA GLU A 18 -24.39 -65.49 -36.91
C GLU A 18 -24.96 -64.79 -35.66
N SER A 19 -26.21 -64.33 -35.79
CA SER A 19 -27.04 -63.87 -34.67
C SER A 19 -28.23 -64.82 -34.53
N SER A 20 -28.04 -65.90 -33.79
CA SER A 20 -29.13 -66.55 -33.07
C SER A 20 -28.52 -67.56 -32.10
N ILE A 21 -28.60 -67.26 -30.82
CA ILE A 21 -28.59 -68.10 -29.60
C ILE A 21 -27.85 -67.29 -28.53
N LEU A 22 -28.51 -66.24 -28.03
CA LEU A 22 -28.17 -65.66 -26.74
C LEU A 22 -29.39 -64.97 -26.10
N ASP A 23 -30.51 -65.68 -26.03
CA ASP A 23 -31.62 -65.30 -25.16
C ASP A 23 -31.82 -66.42 -24.16
N ASN A 24 -31.20 -66.28 -22.98
CA ASN A 24 -31.67 -66.73 -21.66
C ASN A 24 -30.53 -66.74 -20.65
N TYR A 25 -30.18 -65.55 -20.15
CA TYR A 25 -29.65 -65.37 -18.80
C TYR A 25 -30.47 -64.25 -18.14
N PRO A 26 -30.85 -64.37 -16.85
CA PRO A 26 -31.70 -63.37 -16.22
C PRO A 26 -30.87 -62.10 -15.95
N ASP A 27 -31.24 -61.05 -16.69
CA ASP A 27 -30.73 -59.65 -16.66
C ASP A 27 -30.78 -58.99 -15.27
N THR A 28 -31.47 -59.62 -14.33
CA THR A 28 -31.77 -59.09 -13.00
C THR A 28 -30.56 -58.83 -12.11
N HIS A 29 -29.41 -59.48 -12.35
CA HIS A 29 -28.21 -59.24 -11.52
C HIS A 29 -27.36 -58.07 -11.99
N VAL A 30 -27.42 -57.72 -13.28
CA VAL A 30 -26.70 -56.56 -13.84
C VAL A 30 -27.49 -55.28 -13.57
N GLU A 31 -28.82 -55.30 -13.72
CA GLU A 31 -29.70 -54.19 -13.35
C GLU A 31 -29.57 -53.84 -11.85
N LEU A 32 -29.57 -54.83 -10.94
CA LEU A 32 -29.39 -54.59 -9.50
C LEU A 32 -28.04 -53.94 -9.15
N LEU A 33 -26.96 -54.34 -9.83
CA LEU A 33 -25.63 -53.77 -9.61
C LEU A 33 -25.49 -52.37 -10.22
N MET A 34 -26.19 -52.08 -11.33
CA MET A 34 -26.22 -50.75 -11.93
C MET A 34 -27.07 -49.79 -11.10
N ASP A 35 -28.23 -50.21 -10.61
CA ASP A 35 -29.09 -49.40 -9.73
C ASP A 35 -28.40 -49.07 -8.40
N ASP A 36 -27.67 -50.02 -7.80
CA ASP A 36 -26.89 -49.77 -6.59
C ASP A 36 -25.74 -48.79 -6.85
N LEU A 37 -25.07 -48.87 -8.01
CA LEU A 37 -23.98 -47.97 -8.36
C LEU A 37 -24.50 -46.55 -8.65
N ASP A 38 -25.59 -46.42 -9.39
CA ASP A 38 -26.24 -45.14 -9.67
C ASP A 38 -26.75 -44.48 -8.38
N SER A 39 -27.34 -45.27 -7.46
CA SER A 39 -27.74 -44.78 -6.15
C SER A 39 -26.56 -44.27 -5.33
N THR A 40 -25.41 -44.96 -5.34
CA THR A 40 -24.21 -44.48 -4.61
C THR A 40 -23.60 -43.22 -5.23
N PHE A 41 -23.67 -43.08 -6.55
CA PHE A 41 -23.18 -41.90 -7.27
C PHE A 41 -24.07 -40.68 -7.02
N ASP A 42 -25.39 -40.87 -6.96
CA ASP A 42 -26.35 -39.83 -6.60
C ASP A 42 -26.18 -39.37 -5.14
N GLU A 43 -25.92 -40.29 -4.22
CA GLU A 43 -25.65 -39.96 -2.81
C GLU A 43 -24.35 -39.15 -2.67
N PHE A 44 -23.30 -39.53 -3.42
CA PHE A 44 -22.04 -38.80 -3.49
C PHE A 44 -22.22 -37.39 -4.08
N ASN A 45 -22.94 -37.25 -5.20
CA ASN A 45 -23.23 -35.96 -5.81
C ASN A 45 -24.06 -35.07 -4.88
N THR A 46 -25.05 -35.63 -4.19
CA THR A 46 -25.86 -34.90 -3.21
C THR A 46 -24.99 -34.41 -2.05
N GLY A 47 -24.09 -35.24 -1.55
CA GLY A 47 -23.10 -34.85 -0.53
C GLY A 47 -22.16 -33.74 -1.00
N LEU A 48 -21.73 -33.77 -2.27
CA LEU A 48 -20.89 -32.74 -2.89
C LEU A 48 -21.62 -31.40 -3.03
N ILE A 49 -22.88 -31.44 -3.46
CA ILE A 49 -23.74 -30.25 -3.56
C ILE A 49 -23.96 -29.64 -2.18
N ILE A 50 -24.29 -30.46 -1.17
CA ILE A 50 -24.47 -30.00 0.21
C ILE A 50 -23.17 -29.42 0.75
N SER A 51 -22.03 -30.10 0.57
CA SER A 51 -20.71 -29.63 1.00
C SER A 51 -20.36 -28.29 0.37
N ARG A 52 -20.64 -28.11 -0.93
CA ARG A 52 -20.45 -26.84 -1.63
C ARG A 52 -21.39 -25.75 -1.13
N MET A 53 -22.68 -26.04 -0.94
CA MET A 53 -23.64 -25.07 -0.42
C MET A 53 -23.29 -24.62 1.00
N VAL A 54 -22.89 -25.56 1.86
CA VAL A 54 -22.45 -25.27 3.22
C VAL A 54 -21.13 -24.48 3.20
N GLY A 55 -20.17 -24.86 2.37
CA GLY A 55 -18.91 -24.14 2.19
C GLY A 55 -19.11 -22.70 1.69
N ASP A 56 -19.93 -22.52 0.66
CA ASP A 56 -20.29 -21.21 0.12
C ASP A 56 -21.04 -20.36 1.16
N SER A 57 -21.92 -20.97 1.96
CA SER A 57 -22.67 -20.25 3.00
C SER A 57 -21.80 -19.86 4.20
N ILE A 58 -20.85 -20.71 4.60
CA ILE A 58 -19.86 -20.39 5.66
C ILE A 58 -18.91 -19.31 5.16
N PHE A 59 -18.37 -19.46 3.95
CA PHE A 59 -17.46 -18.48 3.37
C PHE A 59 -18.15 -17.13 3.20
N LYS A 60 -19.39 -17.12 2.68
CA LYS A 60 -20.19 -15.90 2.57
C LYS A 60 -20.48 -15.28 3.94
N GLY A 61 -20.82 -16.08 4.95
CA GLY A 61 -21.03 -15.60 6.32
C GLY A 61 -19.78 -14.99 6.95
N ALA A 62 -18.62 -15.61 6.75
CA ALA A 62 -17.34 -15.06 7.18
C ALA A 62 -17.00 -13.77 6.45
N LEU A 63 -17.23 -13.73 5.14
CA LEU A 63 -16.95 -12.56 4.30
C LEU A 63 -17.87 -11.39 4.65
N THR A 64 -19.15 -11.64 4.96
CA THR A 64 -20.07 -10.61 5.47
C THR A 64 -19.66 -10.12 6.85
N ALA A 65 -19.27 -11.01 7.78
CA ALA A 65 -18.83 -10.60 9.11
C ALA A 65 -17.55 -9.73 9.06
N ILE A 66 -16.60 -10.09 8.19
CA ILE A 66 -15.40 -9.30 7.95
C ILE A 66 -15.76 -7.96 7.32
N SER A 67 -16.66 -7.94 6.32
CA SER A 67 -17.13 -6.70 5.70
C SER A 67 -17.78 -5.77 6.72
N ASP A 68 -18.69 -6.30 7.55
CA ASP A 68 -19.39 -5.54 8.59
C ASP A 68 -18.40 -4.96 9.62
N GLU A 69 -17.35 -5.72 10.00
CA GLU A 69 -16.30 -5.23 10.91
C GLU A 69 -15.49 -4.08 10.29
N TYR A 70 -15.17 -4.17 8.99
CA TYR A 70 -14.48 -3.08 8.30
C TYR A 70 -15.37 -1.85 8.14
N ASP A 71 -16.65 -2.02 7.81
CA ASP A 71 -17.60 -0.92 7.69
C ASP A 71 -17.81 -0.21 9.04
N GLU A 72 -17.86 -0.95 10.15
CA GLU A 72 -17.94 -0.36 11.50
C GLU A 72 -16.67 0.42 11.88
N LYS A 73 -15.48 -0.14 11.59
CA LYS A 73 -14.21 0.58 11.81
C LYS A 73 -14.11 1.83 10.94
N LEU A 74 -14.56 1.77 9.70
CA LEU A 74 -14.57 2.90 8.77
C LEU A 74 -15.53 3.98 9.26
N ALA A 75 -16.75 3.63 9.67
CA ALA A 75 -17.71 4.56 10.26
C ALA A 75 -17.21 5.19 11.57
N SER A 76 -16.48 4.43 12.40
CA SER A 76 -15.82 4.97 13.60
C SER A 76 -14.74 6.00 13.24
N LYS A 77 -13.92 5.72 12.22
CA LYS A 77 -12.88 6.64 11.77
C LYS A 77 -13.45 7.89 11.09
N GLU A 78 -14.54 7.76 10.34
CA GLU A 78 -15.26 8.90 9.77
C GLU A 78 -15.82 9.84 10.85
N LYS A 79 -16.34 9.29 11.96
CA LYS A 79 -16.76 10.10 13.12
C LYS A 79 -15.59 10.85 13.76
N GLU A 80 -14.44 10.21 13.91
CA GLU A 80 -13.22 10.82 14.45
C GLU A 80 -12.72 11.96 13.53
N ILE A 81 -12.69 11.73 12.21
CA ILE A 81 -12.33 12.76 11.22
C ILE A 81 -13.29 13.95 11.29
N LYS A 82 -14.59 13.70 11.43
CA LYS A 82 -15.59 14.75 11.55
C LYS A 82 -15.39 15.59 12.82
N TYR A 83 -15.13 14.94 13.95
CA TYR A 83 -14.82 15.62 15.21
C TYR A 83 -13.58 16.52 15.07
N LEU A 84 -12.49 15.98 14.50
CA LEU A 84 -11.26 16.75 14.28
C LEU A 84 -11.45 17.92 13.31
N ALA A 85 -12.30 17.77 12.30
CA ALA A 85 -12.62 18.84 11.36
C ALA A 85 -13.42 19.98 12.04
N GLU A 86 -14.37 19.64 12.91
CA GLU A 86 -15.12 20.61 13.72
C GLU A 86 -14.19 21.36 14.70
N GLU A 87 -13.25 20.66 15.33
CA GLU A 87 -12.25 21.25 16.23
C GLU A 87 -11.26 22.17 15.48
N LEU A 88 -10.79 21.75 14.29
CA LEU A 88 -9.96 22.59 13.42
C LEU A 88 -10.69 23.88 13.00
N GLN A 89 -11.98 23.78 12.70
CA GLN A 89 -12.79 24.93 12.32
C GLN A 89 -13.02 25.88 13.50
N SER A 90 -13.21 25.35 14.71
CA SER A 90 -13.24 26.14 15.95
C SER A 90 -11.95 26.95 16.11
N HIS A 91 -10.78 26.29 16.05
CA HIS A 91 -9.49 26.98 16.13
C HIS A 91 -9.28 27.99 15.01
N LYS A 92 -9.76 27.70 13.79
CA LYS A 92 -9.70 28.65 12.69
C LYS A 92 -10.51 29.92 12.98
N THR A 93 -11.72 29.79 13.53
CA THR A 93 -12.53 30.94 13.93
C THR A 93 -11.89 31.73 15.08
N GLU A 94 -11.21 31.07 16.01
CA GLU A 94 -10.49 31.72 17.10
C GLU A 94 -9.29 32.53 16.59
N VAL A 95 -8.52 31.96 15.65
CA VAL A 95 -7.41 32.67 14.98
C VAL A 95 -7.92 33.86 14.18
N ASP A 96 -9.03 33.73 13.46
CA ASP A 96 -9.62 34.83 12.71
C ASP A 96 -10.12 35.94 13.65
N ASN A 97 -10.71 35.59 14.80
CA ASN A 97 -11.08 36.54 15.85
C ASN A 97 -9.87 37.27 16.45
N LEU A 98 -8.76 36.57 16.71
CA LEU A 98 -7.52 37.17 17.20
C LEU A 98 -6.88 38.09 16.15
N THR A 99 -6.93 37.70 14.88
CA THR A 99 -6.44 38.51 13.75
C THR A 99 -7.25 39.80 13.62
N GLN A 100 -8.58 39.72 13.76
CA GLN A 100 -9.45 40.89 13.77
C GLN A 100 -9.18 41.80 14.99
N LYS A 101 -8.92 41.24 16.17
CA LYS A 101 -8.52 42.02 17.35
C LYS A 101 -7.20 42.76 17.11
N LEU A 102 -6.18 42.09 16.56
CA LEU A 102 -4.90 42.73 16.21
C LEU A 102 -5.08 43.87 15.20
N GLN A 103 -5.90 43.64 14.17
CA GLN A 103 -6.18 44.67 13.16
C GLN A 103 -6.92 45.87 13.75
N ASN A 104 -7.84 45.65 14.70
CA ASN A 104 -8.51 46.72 15.43
C ASN A 104 -7.53 47.50 16.34
N TYR A 105 -6.58 46.82 16.99
CA TYR A 105 -5.50 47.47 17.74
C TYR A 105 -4.64 48.36 16.82
N GLU A 106 -4.21 47.88 15.65
CA GLU A 106 -3.46 48.67 14.66
C GLU A 106 -4.24 49.91 14.16
N GLN A 107 -5.56 49.78 14.00
CA GLN A 107 -6.42 50.88 13.56
C GLN A 107 -6.62 51.97 14.64
N VAL A 108 -6.74 51.57 15.91
CA VAL A 108 -6.84 52.52 17.04
C VAL A 108 -5.53 53.27 17.23
N HIS A 109 -4.37 52.62 17.03
CA HIS A 109 -3.05 53.27 17.10
C HIS A 109 -2.73 54.17 15.91
N SER A 110 -3.46 54.05 14.79
CA SER A 110 -3.27 54.91 13.63
C SER A 110 -4.06 56.23 13.69
N SER A 111 -4.94 56.45 14.69
CA SER A 111 -5.91 57.56 14.65
C SER A 111 -6.06 58.44 15.89
N SER A 112 -5.30 58.26 16.97
CA SER A 112 -5.40 59.18 18.13
C SER A 112 -4.06 59.45 18.80
N ALA A 113 -3.51 60.63 18.54
CA ALA A 113 -2.48 61.25 19.35
C ALA A 113 -3.09 61.75 20.67
N CYS A 114 -3.43 60.86 21.60
CA CYS A 114 -3.76 61.21 22.98
C CYS A 114 -3.78 59.97 23.88
N SER A 115 -2.67 59.66 24.58
CA SER A 115 -2.65 59.03 25.93
C SER A 115 -1.27 58.45 26.33
N GLU A 116 -0.16 59.21 26.20
CA GLU A 116 1.17 58.78 26.66
C GLU A 116 1.31 58.61 28.19
N LEU A 117 0.26 58.94 28.98
CA LEU A 117 0.28 58.80 30.44
C LEU A 117 -0.34 57.50 30.96
N GLN A 118 -1.06 56.74 30.13
CA GLN A 118 -1.74 55.50 30.57
C GLN A 118 -0.91 54.24 30.29
N ASP A 119 0.03 54.31 29.34
CA ASP A 119 0.92 53.19 28.95
C ASP A 119 2.00 52.89 30.00
N LEU A 120 2.54 53.89 30.69
CA LEU A 120 3.56 53.67 31.72
C LEU A 120 3.03 52.91 32.94
N GLU A 121 1.75 53.10 33.28
CA GLU A 121 1.12 52.43 34.43
C GLU A 121 0.69 51.00 34.09
N LEU A 122 0.22 50.75 32.86
CA LEU A 122 -0.07 49.41 32.36
C LEU A 122 1.20 48.58 32.11
N GLN A 123 2.27 49.21 31.60
CA GLN A 123 3.54 48.54 31.39
C GLN A 123 4.21 48.18 32.73
N LYS A 124 4.09 49.06 33.74
CA LYS A 124 4.51 48.74 35.10
C LYS A 124 3.69 47.58 35.71
N LYS A 125 2.38 47.59 35.51
CA LYS A 125 1.49 46.53 36.01
C LYS A 125 1.76 45.17 35.35
N TRP A 126 2.05 45.16 34.04
CA TRP A 126 2.48 43.95 33.32
C TRP A 126 3.85 43.44 33.79
N CYS A 127 4.79 44.34 34.08
CA CYS A 127 6.07 43.96 34.65
C CYS A 127 5.91 43.36 36.06
N ASP A 128 5.05 43.94 36.90
CA ASP A 128 4.77 43.44 38.24
C ASP A 128 4.08 42.05 38.18
N GLU A 129 3.12 41.84 37.27
CA GLU A 129 2.47 40.53 37.05
C GLU A 129 3.44 39.49 36.49
N LEU A 130 4.35 39.87 35.57
CA LEU A 130 5.41 38.99 35.07
C LEU A 130 6.42 38.61 36.16
N THR A 131 6.71 39.50 37.11
CA THR A 131 7.56 39.15 38.27
C THR A 131 6.87 38.16 39.20
N VAL A 132 5.56 38.31 39.44
CA VAL A 132 4.79 37.36 40.25
C VAL A 132 4.74 35.98 39.59
N ILE A 133 4.46 35.90 38.29
CA ILE A 133 4.45 34.61 37.56
C ILE A 133 5.85 33.99 37.54
N LYS A 134 6.90 34.81 37.45
CA LYS A 134 8.28 34.33 37.48
C LYS A 134 8.67 33.79 38.85
N ASP A 135 8.21 34.42 39.93
CA ASP A 135 8.44 33.95 41.30
C ASP A 135 7.61 32.69 41.58
N GLU A 136 6.36 32.61 41.12
CA GLU A 136 5.52 31.40 41.20
C GLU A 136 6.10 30.22 40.42
N LEU A 137 6.66 30.47 39.23
CA LEU A 137 7.38 29.45 38.46
C LEU A 137 8.71 29.07 39.12
N GLY A 138 9.36 30.00 39.81
CA GLY A 138 10.54 29.75 40.64
C GLY A 138 10.21 28.82 41.80
N ASP A 139 9.11 29.08 42.50
CA ASP A 139 8.61 28.27 43.62
C ASP A 139 8.17 26.87 43.14
N ILE A 140 7.54 26.75 41.97
CA ILE A 140 7.22 25.46 41.34
C ILE A 140 8.49 24.70 40.96
N LEU A 141 9.51 25.39 40.45
CA LEU A 141 10.78 24.78 40.07
C LEU A 141 11.59 24.31 41.31
N GLU A 142 11.52 25.06 42.42
CA GLU A 142 12.12 24.69 43.70
C GLU A 142 11.34 23.55 44.38
N PHE A 143 10.01 23.51 44.22
CA PHE A 143 9.16 22.38 44.63
C PHE A 143 9.43 21.10 43.81
N CYS A 144 9.65 21.23 42.50
CA CYS A 144 10.05 20.12 41.64
C CYS A 144 11.48 19.62 41.93
N SER A 145 12.36 20.50 42.43
CA SER A 145 13.75 20.14 42.77
C SER A 145 13.90 19.56 44.18
N SER A 146 12.91 19.75 45.06
CA SER A 146 12.93 19.27 46.46
C SER A 146 11.94 18.13 46.76
N SER A 147 11.07 17.77 45.82
CA SER A 147 10.12 16.67 45.95
C SER A 147 10.68 15.37 45.35
N GLU A 148 10.61 14.26 46.09
CA GLU A 148 10.92 12.87 45.69
C GLU A 148 10.02 12.33 44.55
N LEU A 149 9.54 13.19 43.65
CA LEU A 149 8.75 12.87 42.48
C LEU A 149 9.56 12.95 41.17
N GLY A 150 10.88 13.16 41.25
CA GLY A 150 11.80 13.03 40.11
C GLY A 150 12.18 11.58 39.75
N ALA A 151 11.83 10.60 40.61
CA ALA A 151 12.21 9.19 40.42
C ALA A 151 11.12 8.30 39.78
N HIS A 152 9.92 8.84 39.50
CA HIS A 152 8.76 8.03 39.10
C HIS A 152 8.34 8.12 37.62
N ILE A 153 8.97 8.94 36.78
CA ILE A 153 8.62 9.02 35.34
C ILE A 153 9.45 8.09 34.45
N ALA A 154 10.41 7.35 35.01
CA ALA A 154 11.13 6.29 34.28
C ALA A 154 10.45 4.90 34.35
N ASN A 155 9.38 4.71 35.13
CA ASN A 155 8.82 3.39 35.42
C ASN A 155 7.28 3.38 35.51
N SER A 156 6.57 3.82 34.48
CA SER A 156 5.14 3.49 34.34
C SER A 156 4.77 3.13 32.91
N GLY A 157 5.32 2.01 32.45
CA GLY A 157 4.87 1.27 31.27
C GLY A 157 4.49 -0.15 31.65
N ALA A 158 3.74 -0.36 32.73
CA ALA A 158 3.14 -1.66 33.02
C ALA A 158 1.99 -1.53 34.04
N ASN A 159 0.94 -2.31 33.82
CA ASN A 159 -0.20 -2.63 34.70
C ASN A 159 -1.44 -1.71 34.64
N PHE A 160 -2.24 -1.91 33.60
CA PHE A 160 -3.70 -1.85 33.71
C PHE A 160 -4.25 -3.28 33.61
N LYS A 161 -4.53 -3.90 34.77
CA LYS A 161 -5.16 -5.22 34.86
C LYS A 161 -6.60 -5.01 35.33
N VAL A 162 -7.55 -5.03 34.40
CA VAL A 162 -8.98 -5.13 34.69
C VAL A 162 -9.33 -6.60 34.82
N ALA A 163 -9.88 -6.96 35.97
CA ALA A 163 -10.35 -8.30 36.29
C ALA A 163 -11.78 -8.51 35.79
N VAL A 164 -12.00 -9.53 34.97
CA VAL A 164 -13.25 -10.28 34.89
C VAL A 164 -12.86 -11.77 34.75
N PRO A 165 -13.46 -12.68 35.54
CA PRO A 165 -13.01 -14.07 35.65
C PRO A 165 -13.73 -14.98 34.64
N TYR A 166 -13.01 -15.91 34.00
CA TYR A 166 -13.40 -17.34 33.88
C TYR A 166 -12.29 -18.15 33.16
N SER A 167 -11.78 -19.16 33.87
CA SER A 167 -11.06 -20.38 33.42
C SER A 167 -9.91 -20.23 32.41
N GLU A 168 -8.67 -20.17 32.91
CA GLU A 168 -7.47 -20.16 32.06
C GLU A 168 -6.31 -20.98 32.66
N GLU A 169 -6.58 -22.22 33.06
CA GLU A 169 -5.55 -23.09 33.68
C GLU A 169 -4.64 -23.80 32.66
N ARG A 170 -4.69 -23.41 31.37
CA ARG A 170 -3.90 -24.06 30.29
C ARG A 170 -3.07 -23.08 29.43
N VAL A 171 -3.10 -21.80 29.76
CA VAL A 171 -2.40 -20.75 28.99
C VAL A 171 -1.10 -20.33 29.67
N ASP A 172 -1.01 -20.45 31.00
CA ASP A 172 0.17 -20.03 31.77
C ASP A 172 1.45 -20.86 31.50
N GLU A 173 1.34 -22.15 31.15
CA GLU A 173 2.51 -22.97 30.77
C GLU A 173 3.08 -22.58 29.40
N ILE A 174 2.23 -22.20 28.44
CA ILE A 174 2.65 -21.79 27.10
C ILE A 174 3.29 -20.40 27.15
N PHE A 175 2.70 -19.48 27.91
CA PHE A 175 3.20 -18.11 28.01
C PHE A 175 4.48 -17.99 28.85
N SER A 176 4.68 -18.83 29.87
CA SER A 176 5.93 -18.85 30.64
C SER A 176 7.13 -19.31 29.80
N GLY A 177 6.90 -20.17 28.79
CA GLY A 177 7.93 -20.60 27.85
C GLY A 177 8.30 -19.54 26.81
N LEU A 178 7.33 -18.72 26.35
CA LEU A 178 7.58 -17.66 25.38
C LEU A 178 8.38 -16.49 25.94
N LEU A 179 8.20 -16.14 27.21
CA LEU A 179 8.95 -15.06 27.87
C LEU A 179 10.46 -15.34 27.94
N HIS A 180 10.88 -16.62 27.85
CA HIS A 180 12.29 -17.00 27.85
C HIS A 180 12.96 -16.84 26.47
N LEU A 181 12.18 -16.59 25.41
CA LEU A 181 12.64 -16.53 24.02
C LEU A 181 12.90 -15.10 23.54
N ASP A 182 12.28 -14.09 24.15
CA ASP A 182 12.41 -12.68 23.75
C ASP A 182 13.82 -12.11 23.99
N ASP A 183 14.56 -12.64 24.97
CA ASP A 183 15.91 -12.17 25.34
C ASP A 183 17.05 -12.95 24.66
N MET A 184 16.72 -13.99 23.87
CA MET A 184 17.73 -14.84 23.22
C MET A 184 18.21 -14.25 21.90
N LYS A 185 19.53 -14.31 21.66
CA LYS A 185 20.08 -13.95 20.34
C LYS A 185 19.62 -14.96 19.30
N ARG A 186 19.48 -14.50 18.07
CA ARG A 186 18.98 -15.27 16.91
C ARG A 186 19.66 -16.62 16.73
N GLU A 187 20.96 -16.73 16.99
CA GLU A 187 21.72 -17.98 16.88
C GLU A 187 21.34 -18.98 17.98
N ASP A 188 21.12 -18.49 19.21
CA ASP A 188 20.68 -19.31 20.36
C ASP A 188 19.22 -19.74 20.19
N LEU A 189 18.38 -18.85 19.66
CA LEU A 189 16.97 -19.14 19.33
C LEU A 189 16.88 -20.24 18.26
N MET A 190 17.75 -20.20 17.25
CA MET A 190 17.80 -21.19 16.18
C MET A 190 18.31 -22.54 16.69
N SER A 191 19.25 -22.54 17.65
CA SER A 191 19.70 -23.76 18.32
C SER A 191 18.58 -24.37 19.17
N TYR A 192 17.85 -23.55 19.93
CA TYR A 192 16.72 -23.99 20.74
C TYR A 192 15.62 -24.64 19.90
N PHE A 193 15.16 -23.98 18.83
CA PHE A 193 14.14 -24.56 17.95
C PHE A 193 14.63 -25.84 17.27
N LYS A 194 15.90 -25.91 16.88
CA LYS A 194 16.48 -27.12 16.31
C LYS A 194 16.51 -28.27 17.31
N GLU A 195 16.80 -27.99 18.57
CA GLU A 195 16.79 -28.99 19.65
C GLU A 195 15.36 -29.45 19.97
N GLU A 196 14.39 -28.54 20.04
CA GLU A 196 12.99 -28.88 20.30
C GLU A 196 12.37 -29.67 19.13
N ILE A 197 12.66 -29.30 17.87
CA ILE A 197 12.27 -30.10 16.70
C ILE A 197 12.86 -31.51 16.77
N THR A 198 14.12 -31.64 17.20
CA THR A 198 14.76 -32.95 17.32
C THR A 198 14.13 -33.77 18.46
N LYS A 199 13.72 -33.12 19.55
CA LYS A 199 13.03 -33.76 20.67
C LYS A 199 11.63 -34.24 20.26
N MET A 200 10.81 -33.38 19.64
CA MET A 200 9.49 -33.76 19.11
C MET A 200 9.60 -34.90 18.08
N LYS A 201 10.62 -34.87 17.22
CA LYS A 201 10.87 -35.95 16.26
C LYS A 201 11.17 -37.29 16.94
N ARG A 202 12.01 -37.29 17.99
CA ARG A 202 12.29 -38.51 18.78
C ARG A 202 11.05 -39.04 19.49
N GLU A 203 10.20 -38.15 20.03
CA GLU A 203 8.95 -38.55 20.67
C GLU A 203 7.97 -39.17 19.67
N HIS A 204 7.83 -38.59 18.48
CA HIS A 204 7.01 -39.15 17.41
C HIS A 204 7.53 -40.52 16.92
N ASP A 205 8.84 -40.65 16.72
CA ASP A 205 9.46 -41.92 16.32
C ASP A 205 9.28 -43.02 17.39
N MET A 206 9.34 -42.65 18.69
CA MET A 206 9.07 -43.54 19.81
C MET A 206 7.61 -44.01 19.82
N LEU A 207 6.66 -43.10 19.59
CA LEU A 207 5.22 -43.42 19.54
C LEU A 207 4.90 -44.35 18.35
N LEU A 208 5.51 -44.11 17.20
CA LEU A 208 5.40 -44.99 16.03
C LEU A 208 5.95 -46.39 16.31
N GLN A 209 7.08 -46.49 17.01
CA GLN A 209 7.65 -47.78 17.39
C GLN A 209 6.73 -48.54 18.35
N GLN A 210 6.14 -47.86 19.33
CA GLN A 210 5.17 -48.45 20.25
C GLN A 210 3.93 -48.97 19.52
N LYS A 211 3.34 -48.18 18.61
CA LYS A 211 2.19 -48.59 17.80
C LYS A 211 2.50 -49.73 16.84
N THR A 212 3.71 -49.75 16.30
CA THR A 212 4.17 -50.86 15.45
C THR A 212 4.29 -52.16 16.23
N GLU A 213 4.82 -52.12 17.46
CA GLU A 213 4.90 -53.31 18.31
C GLU A 213 3.51 -53.83 18.74
N GLU A 214 2.56 -52.93 19.03
CA GLU A 214 1.15 -53.30 19.28
C GLU A 214 0.55 -54.09 18.10
N VAL A 215 0.79 -53.65 16.86
CA VAL A 215 0.33 -54.35 15.65
C VAL A 215 0.97 -55.74 15.52
N PHE A 216 2.26 -55.88 15.85
CA PHE A 216 2.93 -57.19 15.80
C PHE A 216 2.45 -58.15 16.89
N VAL A 217 2.12 -57.65 18.09
CA VAL A 217 1.50 -58.45 19.16
C VAL A 217 0.11 -58.93 18.74
N LEU A 218 -0.74 -58.04 18.23
CA LEU A 218 -2.08 -58.39 17.75
C LEU A 218 -2.03 -59.39 16.58
N LYS A 219 -1.07 -59.25 15.67
CA LYS A 219 -0.85 -60.21 14.57
C LYS A 219 -0.42 -61.59 15.08
N ARG A 220 0.37 -61.66 16.15
CA ARG A 220 0.79 -62.92 16.79
C ARG A 220 -0.35 -63.61 17.52
N GLU A 221 -1.28 -62.86 18.10
CA GLU A 221 -2.48 -63.39 18.73
C GLU A 221 -3.49 -63.92 17.71
N LEU A 222 -3.73 -63.20 16.61
CA LEU A 222 -4.59 -63.65 15.51
C LEU A 222 -4.13 -64.99 14.89
N LEU A 223 -2.81 -65.19 14.82
CA LEU A 223 -2.22 -66.44 14.30
C LEU A 223 -2.34 -67.61 15.30
N LYS A 224 -2.43 -67.34 16.61
CA LYS A 224 -2.74 -68.38 17.60
C LYS A 224 -4.20 -68.81 17.55
N GLU A 225 -5.10 -67.89 17.19
CA GLU A 225 -6.54 -68.14 17.10
C GLU A 225 -6.94 -68.95 15.84
N LYS A 226 -6.18 -68.80 14.73
CA LYS A 226 -6.38 -69.58 13.49
C LYS A 226 -5.69 -70.96 13.46
N GLY A 227 -5.04 -71.38 14.55
CA GLY A 227 -4.24 -72.61 14.64
C GLY A 227 -4.99 -73.90 14.99
N SER A 228 -6.31 -74.00 14.79
CA SER A 228 -7.10 -75.20 15.12
C SER A 228 -7.70 -75.85 13.86
N SER A 229 -6.94 -76.72 13.21
CA SER A 229 -7.50 -77.76 12.33
C SER A 229 -6.81 -79.11 12.63
N ASN A 230 -7.62 -80.08 13.05
CA ASN A 230 -7.24 -81.36 13.67
C ASN A 230 -6.49 -82.32 12.71
N PRO A 231 -5.29 -82.83 13.06
CA PRO A 231 -4.55 -83.82 12.27
C PRO A 231 -4.94 -85.28 12.57
N LEU A 232 -6.17 -85.55 13.02
CA LEU A 232 -6.62 -86.90 13.45
C LEU A 232 -7.52 -87.64 12.44
N GLN A 233 -7.94 -87.00 11.34
CA GLN A 233 -8.81 -87.64 10.33
C GLN A 233 -8.04 -88.32 9.17
N SER A 234 -6.80 -87.93 8.89
CA SER A 234 -6.00 -88.50 7.79
C SER A 234 -5.37 -89.87 8.11
N GLU A 235 -5.18 -90.20 9.40
CA GLU A 235 -4.58 -91.46 9.86
C GLU A 235 -5.59 -92.64 9.83
N ILE A 236 -6.88 -92.36 10.09
CA ILE A 236 -7.96 -93.36 10.17
C ILE A 236 -8.35 -93.87 8.78
N LEU A 237 -8.34 -93.00 7.77
CA LEU A 237 -8.64 -93.37 6.38
C LEU A 237 -7.54 -94.26 5.77
N ARG A 238 -6.27 -94.02 6.14
CA ARG A 238 -5.13 -94.78 5.63
C ARG A 238 -5.12 -96.24 6.11
N LYS A 239 -5.49 -96.49 7.37
CA LYS A 239 -5.63 -97.86 7.92
C LYS A 239 -6.78 -98.66 7.31
N ARG A 240 -7.83 -98.00 6.83
CA ARG A 240 -9.02 -98.66 6.26
C ARG A 240 -8.79 -99.13 4.83
N ILE A 241 -8.00 -98.39 4.05
CA ILE A 241 -7.60 -98.75 2.69
C ILE A 241 -6.66 -99.96 2.71
N SER A 242 -5.68 -100.02 3.61
CA SER A 242 -4.75 -101.17 3.71
C SER A 242 -5.44 -102.48 4.10
N LYS A 243 -6.55 -102.44 4.84
CA LYS A 243 -7.30 -103.64 5.25
C LYS A 243 -8.10 -104.27 4.11
N LEU A 244 -8.65 -103.45 3.21
CA LEU A 244 -9.41 -103.93 2.06
C LEU A 244 -8.52 -104.57 0.98
N VAL A 245 -7.27 -104.11 0.87
CA VAL A 245 -6.28 -104.70 -0.06
C VAL A 245 -5.91 -106.13 0.36
N THR A 246 -5.72 -106.39 1.66
CA THR A 246 -5.40 -107.74 2.17
C THR A 246 -6.56 -108.73 2.08
N GLU A 247 -7.81 -108.25 2.08
CA GLU A 247 -9.00 -109.11 1.92
C GLU A 247 -9.23 -109.50 0.45
N LEU A 248 -8.80 -108.68 -0.53
CA LEU A 248 -8.91 -108.98 -1.96
C LEU A 248 -7.86 -109.97 -2.47
N GLU A 249 -6.66 -110.00 -1.89
CA GLU A 249 -5.61 -110.99 -2.23
C GLU A 249 -5.94 -112.41 -1.74
N GLY A 250 -6.76 -112.54 -0.69
CA GLY A 250 -7.26 -113.84 -0.19
C GLY A 250 -8.27 -114.52 -1.12
N VAL A 251 -9.02 -113.76 -1.92
CA VAL A 251 -10.09 -114.29 -2.80
C VAL A 251 -9.53 -114.76 -4.15
N LEU A 252 -8.35 -114.30 -4.55
CA LEU A 252 -7.69 -114.69 -5.81
C LEU A 252 -6.88 -115.99 -5.72
N THR A 253 -6.60 -116.50 -4.52
CA THR A 253 -5.85 -117.76 -4.31
C THR A 253 -6.74 -118.99 -4.10
N GLU A 254 -8.07 -118.81 -3.98
CA GLU A 254 -9.06 -119.88 -3.77
C GLU A 254 -9.71 -120.45 -5.05
N LYS A 255 -9.42 -119.90 -6.25
CA LYS A 255 -10.12 -120.26 -7.51
C LYS A 255 -9.30 -121.12 -8.49
N GLU A 256 -8.30 -121.86 -8.03
CA GLU A 256 -7.49 -122.79 -8.85
C GLU A 256 -7.60 -124.27 -8.46
N SER A 257 -8.65 -124.67 -7.72
CA SER A 257 -8.86 -126.08 -7.34
C SER A 257 -10.29 -126.58 -7.58
N SER A 258 -10.63 -126.83 -8.85
CA SER A 258 -11.73 -127.72 -9.31
C SER A 258 -11.83 -127.61 -10.83
N ALA A 259 -11.97 -128.66 -11.65
CA ALA A 259 -12.09 -130.08 -11.43
C ALA A 259 -11.69 -130.81 -12.73
N THR A 260 -11.18 -132.01 -12.53
CA THR A 260 -10.69 -132.95 -13.53
C THR A 260 -11.83 -133.84 -14.07
N HIS A 261 -11.75 -134.18 -15.36
CA HIS A 261 -11.91 -135.54 -15.91
C HIS A 261 -13.30 -136.13 -16.27
N VAL A 262 -13.29 -136.83 -17.43
CA VAL A 262 -14.04 -138.05 -17.82
C VAL A 262 -15.25 -137.93 -18.80
N SER A 263 -14.92 -138.27 -20.05
CA SER A 263 -15.49 -139.30 -20.95
C SER A 263 -16.90 -139.22 -21.57
N GLU A 264 -16.85 -139.45 -22.89
CA GLU A 264 -17.70 -140.36 -23.69
C GLU A 264 -19.20 -140.09 -23.82
N ASN A 265 -19.49 -139.56 -25.02
CA ASN A 265 -20.41 -140.09 -26.03
C ASN A 265 -21.94 -139.87 -25.93
N HIS A 266 -22.40 -139.26 -27.03
CA HIS A 266 -23.72 -139.35 -27.67
C HIS A 266 -24.84 -138.40 -27.18
N ASN A 267 -24.72 -137.11 -27.53
CA ASN A 267 -25.84 -136.26 -28.01
C ASN A 267 -25.37 -134.86 -28.45
N HIS A 268 -24.42 -134.77 -29.39
CA HIS A 268 -23.83 -133.48 -29.76
C HIS A 268 -24.81 -132.49 -30.42
N SER A 269 -25.84 -132.90 -31.16
CA SER A 269 -26.65 -131.91 -31.91
C SER A 269 -27.62 -131.07 -31.06
N SER A 270 -28.16 -131.58 -29.97
CA SER A 270 -29.14 -130.84 -29.14
C SER A 270 -28.44 -129.86 -28.20
N LEU A 271 -27.34 -130.28 -27.58
CA LEU A 271 -26.55 -129.45 -26.68
C LEU A 271 -25.80 -128.35 -27.44
N ILE A 272 -25.33 -128.63 -28.66
CA ILE A 272 -24.70 -127.61 -29.52
C ILE A 272 -25.71 -126.53 -29.90
N ASN A 273 -26.95 -126.89 -30.26
CA ASN A 273 -27.99 -125.91 -30.58
C ASN A 273 -28.39 -125.07 -29.36
N GLU A 274 -28.53 -125.68 -28.18
CA GLU A 274 -28.84 -124.96 -26.94
C GLU A 274 -27.69 -124.04 -26.50
N GLN A 275 -26.44 -124.49 -26.63
CA GLN A 275 -25.28 -123.65 -26.38
C GLN A 275 -25.14 -122.53 -27.43
N GLN A 276 -25.47 -122.78 -28.70
CA GLN A 276 -25.48 -121.75 -29.75
C GLN A 276 -26.51 -120.66 -29.49
N VAL A 277 -27.73 -121.01 -29.08
CA VAL A 277 -28.76 -120.01 -28.71
C VAL A 277 -28.30 -119.17 -27.52
N LYS A 278 -27.65 -119.80 -26.53
CA LYS A 278 -27.11 -119.09 -25.37
C LYS A 278 -25.93 -118.17 -25.72
N ILE A 279 -25.06 -118.59 -26.64
CA ILE A 279 -23.96 -117.76 -27.17
C ILE A 279 -24.54 -116.55 -27.91
N LEU A 280 -25.53 -116.74 -28.78
CA LEU A 280 -26.18 -115.63 -29.51
C LEU A 280 -26.87 -114.64 -28.57
N ALA A 281 -27.57 -115.13 -27.53
CA ALA A 281 -28.19 -114.26 -26.53
C ALA A 281 -27.14 -113.49 -25.72
N LEU A 282 -26.03 -114.13 -25.36
CA LEU A 282 -24.90 -113.47 -24.68
C LEU A 282 -24.18 -112.47 -25.60
N ASP A 283 -24.09 -112.74 -26.90
CA ASP A 283 -23.51 -111.82 -27.88
C ASP A 283 -24.40 -110.58 -28.05
N GLU A 284 -25.71 -110.76 -28.09
CA GLU A 284 -26.67 -109.65 -28.13
C GLU A 284 -26.63 -108.82 -26.85
N GLU A 285 -26.55 -109.46 -25.67
CA GLU A 285 -26.36 -108.79 -24.39
C GLU A 285 -25.01 -108.06 -24.32
N ASN A 286 -23.91 -108.68 -24.79
CA ASN A 286 -22.60 -108.04 -24.87
C ASN A 286 -22.61 -106.85 -25.83
N GLN A 287 -23.34 -106.93 -26.94
CA GLN A 287 -23.50 -105.82 -27.87
C GLN A 287 -24.29 -104.66 -27.24
N GLN A 288 -25.35 -104.96 -26.49
CA GLN A 288 -26.11 -103.96 -25.74
C GLN A 288 -25.25 -103.29 -24.65
N LEU A 289 -24.46 -104.06 -23.90
CA LEU A 289 -23.52 -103.53 -22.90
C LEU A 289 -22.45 -102.63 -23.55
N ARG A 290 -21.89 -103.02 -24.69
CA ARG A 290 -20.93 -102.18 -25.43
C ARG A 290 -21.55 -100.87 -25.88
N ASN A 291 -22.79 -100.90 -26.37
CA ASN A 291 -23.51 -99.69 -26.76
C ASN A 291 -23.78 -98.78 -25.55
N ALA A 292 -24.23 -99.33 -24.42
CA ALA A 292 -24.46 -98.58 -23.19
C ALA A 292 -23.18 -97.95 -22.63
N VAL A 293 -22.06 -98.67 -22.70
CA VAL A 293 -20.74 -98.13 -22.31
C VAL A 293 -20.34 -96.99 -23.24
N ALA A 294 -20.49 -97.14 -24.56
CA ALA A 294 -20.16 -96.08 -25.52
C ALA A 294 -21.04 -94.82 -25.33
N GLU A 295 -22.31 -94.98 -25.00
CA GLU A 295 -23.21 -93.87 -24.69
C GLU A 295 -22.80 -93.15 -23.40
N LYS A 296 -22.51 -93.90 -22.33
CA LYS A 296 -21.94 -93.33 -21.10
C LYS A 296 -20.59 -92.69 -21.34
N GLU A 297 -19.80 -93.22 -22.29
CA GLU A 297 -18.53 -92.64 -22.67
C GLU A 297 -18.68 -91.25 -23.31
N LYS A 298 -19.67 -91.14 -24.19
CA LYS A 298 -20.05 -89.86 -24.81
C LYS A 298 -20.57 -88.85 -23.78
N ASP A 299 -21.41 -89.31 -22.84
CA ASP A 299 -22.00 -88.49 -21.78
C ASP A 299 -20.92 -87.90 -20.85
N TRP A 300 -19.98 -88.71 -20.36
CA TRP A 300 -18.92 -88.18 -19.49
C TRP A 300 -17.98 -87.23 -20.25
N LYS A 301 -17.66 -87.51 -21.52
CA LYS A 301 -16.85 -86.59 -22.36
C LYS A 301 -17.53 -85.24 -22.55
N ALA A 302 -18.84 -85.24 -22.82
CA ALA A 302 -19.61 -84.01 -22.94
C ALA A 302 -19.64 -83.23 -21.62
N LYS A 303 -19.82 -83.92 -20.49
CA LYS A 303 -19.78 -83.31 -19.16
C LYS A 303 -18.42 -82.73 -18.79
N THR A 304 -17.34 -83.43 -19.12
CA THR A 304 -15.96 -82.93 -18.93
C THR A 304 -15.69 -81.68 -19.77
N LEU A 305 -16.10 -81.67 -21.04
CA LEU A 305 -15.99 -80.49 -21.90
C LEU A 305 -16.79 -79.30 -21.37
N PHE A 306 -17.99 -79.54 -20.82
CA PHE A 306 -18.79 -78.49 -20.20
C PHE A 306 -18.09 -77.86 -18.98
N TYR A 307 -17.51 -78.66 -18.09
CA TYR A 307 -16.79 -78.13 -16.92
C TYR A 307 -15.53 -77.37 -17.32
N LEU A 308 -14.77 -77.86 -18.30
CA LEU A 308 -13.59 -77.15 -18.81
C LEU A 308 -13.97 -75.79 -19.41
N ARG A 309 -15.05 -75.73 -20.20
CA ARG A 309 -15.54 -74.46 -20.76
C ARG A 309 -16.00 -73.49 -19.67
N PHE A 310 -16.69 -73.99 -18.64
CA PHE A 310 -17.12 -73.16 -17.52
C PHE A 310 -15.92 -72.58 -16.72
N GLU A 311 -14.85 -73.36 -16.55
CA GLU A 311 -13.63 -72.90 -15.89
C GLU A 311 -12.86 -71.88 -16.74
N GLU A 312 -12.83 -72.06 -18.07
CA GLU A 312 -12.30 -71.07 -19.02
C GLU A 312 -13.11 -69.76 -18.99
N ASP A 313 -14.44 -69.83 -18.97
CA ASP A 313 -15.32 -68.64 -18.91
C ASP A 313 -15.08 -67.84 -17.62
N ILE A 314 -14.94 -68.51 -16.46
CA ILE A 314 -14.60 -67.84 -15.19
C ILE A 314 -13.23 -67.16 -15.26
N LEU A 315 -12.24 -67.82 -15.86
CA LEU A 315 -10.89 -67.26 -15.98
C LEU A 315 -10.90 -66.00 -16.86
N ILE A 316 -11.54 -66.08 -18.03
CA ILE A 316 -11.71 -64.96 -18.95
C ILE A 316 -12.47 -63.82 -18.27
N GLU A 317 -13.54 -64.11 -17.54
CA GLU A 317 -14.31 -63.10 -16.81
C GLU A 317 -13.44 -62.40 -15.74
N SER A 318 -12.60 -63.16 -15.02
CA SER A 318 -11.69 -62.58 -14.03
C SER A 318 -10.61 -61.68 -14.65
N GLU A 319 -10.10 -62.04 -15.83
CA GLU A 319 -9.09 -61.28 -16.55
C GLU A 319 -9.69 -60.00 -17.13
N ILE A 320 -10.87 -60.08 -17.75
CA ILE A 320 -11.62 -58.91 -18.24
C ILE A 320 -11.94 -57.96 -17.08
N ARG A 321 -12.39 -58.48 -15.93
CA ARG A 321 -12.72 -57.66 -14.76
C ARG A 321 -11.52 -56.88 -14.24
N GLU A 322 -10.36 -57.52 -14.14
CA GLU A 322 -9.14 -56.82 -13.69
C GLU A 322 -8.65 -55.80 -14.72
N GLU A 323 -8.76 -56.11 -16.02
CA GLU A 323 -8.39 -55.17 -17.08
C GLU A 323 -9.30 -53.94 -17.11
N VAL A 324 -10.63 -54.13 -16.98
CA VAL A 324 -11.59 -53.03 -16.87
C VAL A 324 -11.27 -52.14 -15.67
N LYS A 325 -10.98 -52.74 -14.51
CA LYS A 325 -10.57 -52.00 -13.32
C LYS A 325 -9.30 -51.17 -13.55
N ASN A 326 -8.31 -51.73 -14.24
CA ASN A 326 -7.07 -51.02 -14.58
C ASN A 326 -7.33 -49.85 -15.54
N ILE A 327 -8.20 -50.03 -16.55
CA ILE A 327 -8.59 -48.97 -17.49
C ILE A 327 -9.29 -47.83 -16.75
N VAL A 328 -10.30 -48.13 -15.91
CA VAL A 328 -11.03 -47.12 -15.15
C VAL A 328 -10.10 -46.35 -14.20
N LEU A 329 -9.21 -47.04 -13.49
CA LEU A 329 -8.22 -46.39 -12.64
C LEU A 329 -7.32 -45.45 -13.45
N LYS A 330 -6.84 -45.91 -14.61
CA LYS A 330 -5.99 -45.11 -15.49
C LYS A 330 -6.70 -43.85 -15.99
N GLU A 331 -7.94 -43.96 -16.47
CA GLU A 331 -8.72 -42.82 -16.93
C GLU A 331 -8.99 -41.82 -15.80
N MET A 332 -9.34 -42.29 -14.60
CA MET A 332 -9.50 -41.42 -13.44
C MET A 332 -8.20 -40.66 -13.12
N PHE A 333 -7.05 -41.33 -13.14
CA PHE A 333 -5.76 -40.68 -12.89
C PHE A 333 -5.43 -39.64 -13.97
N GLU A 334 -5.66 -39.94 -15.25
CA GLU A 334 -5.45 -39.00 -16.35
C GLU A 334 -6.36 -37.75 -16.24
N GLU A 335 -7.61 -37.94 -15.80
CA GLU A 335 -8.53 -36.82 -15.52
C GLU A 335 -8.05 -35.96 -14.35
N PHE A 336 -7.61 -36.59 -13.25
CA PHE A 336 -7.04 -35.87 -12.11
C PHE A 336 -5.78 -35.09 -12.49
N GLU A 337 -4.85 -35.70 -13.24
CA GLU A 337 -3.65 -35.03 -13.74
C GLU A 337 -4.01 -33.83 -14.61
N SER A 338 -4.95 -33.99 -15.54
CA SER A 338 -5.42 -32.90 -16.41
C SER A 338 -6.01 -31.75 -15.60
N LYS A 339 -6.80 -32.05 -14.56
CA LYS A 339 -7.41 -31.02 -13.70
C LYS A 339 -6.38 -30.29 -12.85
N ILE A 340 -5.44 -31.01 -12.24
CA ILE A 340 -4.32 -30.43 -11.50
C ILE A 340 -3.50 -29.51 -12.42
N GLN A 341 -3.23 -29.93 -13.65
CA GLN A 341 -2.47 -29.13 -14.62
C GLN A 341 -3.18 -27.82 -14.96
N ILE A 342 -4.50 -27.85 -15.17
CA ILE A 342 -5.32 -26.65 -15.41
C ILE A 342 -5.26 -25.71 -14.20
N ASP A 343 -5.39 -26.23 -12.99
CA ASP A 343 -5.36 -25.43 -11.76
C ASP A 343 -3.98 -24.77 -11.56
N ILE A 344 -2.88 -25.49 -11.84
CA ILE A 344 -1.52 -24.93 -11.81
C ILE A 344 -1.39 -23.77 -12.81
N SER A 345 -1.80 -23.96 -14.07
CA SER A 345 -1.74 -22.91 -15.08
C SER A 345 -2.61 -21.69 -14.73
N ASN A 346 -3.77 -21.90 -14.13
CA ASN A 346 -4.63 -20.83 -13.65
C ASN A 346 -3.96 -20.03 -12.52
N VAL A 347 -3.33 -20.70 -11.56
CA VAL A 347 -2.60 -20.06 -10.45
C VAL A 347 -1.40 -19.27 -10.97
N GLU A 348 -0.62 -19.81 -11.91
CA GLU A 348 0.48 -19.07 -12.55
C GLU A 348 -0.02 -17.81 -13.27
N SER A 349 -1.07 -17.93 -14.07
CA SER A 349 -1.65 -16.77 -14.78
C SER A 349 -2.19 -15.68 -13.84
N ARG A 350 -2.70 -16.07 -12.66
CA ARG A 350 -3.15 -15.13 -11.62
C ARG A 350 -1.95 -14.44 -10.97
N LYS A 351 -0.91 -15.18 -10.61
CA LYS A 351 0.33 -14.61 -10.06
C LYS A 351 0.98 -13.64 -11.03
N ASP A 352 1.04 -13.95 -12.32
CA ASP A 352 1.61 -13.06 -13.32
C ASP A 352 0.83 -11.74 -13.42
N LYS A 353 -0.51 -11.80 -13.36
CA LYS A 353 -1.36 -10.59 -13.33
C LYS A 353 -1.15 -9.76 -12.07
N GLU A 354 -1.06 -10.41 -10.91
CA GLU A 354 -0.83 -9.75 -9.63
C GLU A 354 0.54 -9.05 -9.61
N VAL A 355 1.59 -9.71 -10.11
CA VAL A 355 2.94 -9.11 -10.27
C VAL A 355 2.93 -7.94 -11.25
N CYS A 356 2.16 -8.02 -12.35
CA CYS A 356 2.00 -6.90 -13.28
C CYS A 356 1.37 -5.67 -12.61
N ILE A 357 0.31 -5.87 -11.81
CA ILE A 357 -0.35 -4.80 -11.07
C ILE A 357 0.62 -4.18 -10.04
N GLU A 358 1.30 -5.01 -9.24
CA GLU A 358 2.27 -4.55 -8.23
C GLU A 358 3.41 -3.73 -8.87
N LYS A 359 3.90 -4.16 -10.04
CA LYS A 359 4.94 -3.44 -10.79
C LYS A 359 4.45 -2.08 -11.29
N GLU A 360 3.21 -1.99 -11.75
CA GLU A 360 2.61 -0.74 -12.21
C GLU A 360 2.41 0.24 -11.03
N GLU A 361 1.92 -0.24 -9.89
CA GLU A 361 1.78 0.56 -8.67
C GLU A 361 3.13 1.05 -8.15
N LYS A 362 4.15 0.19 -8.16
CA LYS A 362 5.52 0.57 -7.77
C LYS A 362 6.11 1.65 -8.68
N GLU A 363 5.84 1.61 -9.98
CA GLU A 363 6.29 2.65 -10.91
C GLU A 363 5.53 3.98 -10.67
N LYS A 364 4.22 3.93 -10.41
CA LYS A 364 3.43 5.11 -10.00
C LYS A 364 3.95 5.72 -8.70
N LEU A 365 4.24 4.90 -7.69
CA LEU A 365 4.84 5.35 -6.43
C LEU A 365 6.21 5.99 -6.64
N LYS A 366 7.04 5.42 -7.52
CA LYS A 366 8.35 5.98 -7.86
C LYS A 366 8.23 7.37 -8.50
N GLN A 367 7.31 7.54 -9.45
CA GLN A 367 7.03 8.85 -10.06
C GLN A 367 6.56 9.89 -9.02
N LEU A 368 5.72 9.48 -8.08
CA LEU A 368 5.25 10.35 -7.00
C LEU A 368 6.39 10.76 -6.06
N VAL A 369 7.28 9.83 -5.70
CA VAL A 369 8.47 10.12 -4.89
C VAL A 369 9.40 11.10 -5.61
N ASP A 370 9.64 10.93 -6.91
CA ASP A 370 10.46 11.85 -7.70
C ASP A 370 9.83 13.26 -7.77
N PHE A 371 8.51 13.35 -7.88
CA PHE A 371 7.77 14.61 -7.84
C PHE A 371 7.91 15.31 -6.47
N LEU A 372 7.69 14.57 -5.37
CA LEU A 372 7.81 15.10 -4.01
C LEU A 372 9.25 15.53 -3.71
N SER A 373 10.26 14.78 -4.17
CA SER A 373 11.67 15.15 -4.03
C SER A 373 11.99 16.48 -4.72
N LYS A 374 11.51 16.68 -5.95
CA LYS A 374 11.67 17.97 -6.66
C LYS A 374 11.00 19.13 -5.92
N GLN A 375 9.84 18.89 -5.31
CA GLN A 375 9.14 19.91 -4.53
C GLN A 375 9.89 20.24 -3.24
N ALA A 376 10.46 19.24 -2.56
CA ALA A 376 11.29 19.42 -1.39
C ALA A 376 12.54 20.27 -1.70
N GLU A 377 13.26 19.94 -2.79
CA GLU A 377 14.43 20.74 -3.23
C GLU A 377 14.06 22.19 -3.57
N ALA A 378 12.90 22.43 -4.18
CA ALA A 378 12.42 23.77 -4.49
C ALA A 378 12.07 24.56 -3.22
N LYS A 379 11.45 23.89 -2.24
CA LYS A 379 11.14 24.48 -0.93
C LYS A 379 12.42 24.85 -0.19
N ASP A 380 13.42 23.96 -0.18
CA ASP A 380 14.71 24.20 0.48
C ASP A 380 15.43 25.42 -0.12
N LYS A 381 15.47 25.52 -1.46
CA LYS A 381 16.02 26.70 -2.16
C LYS A 381 15.27 27.99 -1.78
N PHE A 382 13.95 27.94 -1.69
CA PHE A 382 13.15 29.09 -1.28
C PHE A 382 13.43 29.50 0.17
N THR A 383 13.52 28.54 1.10
CA THR A 383 13.92 28.83 2.49
C THR A 383 15.30 29.46 2.56
N SER A 384 16.30 28.94 1.83
CA SER A 384 17.63 29.57 1.77
C SER A 384 17.58 30.99 1.20
N GLU A 385 16.75 31.25 0.18
CA GLU A 385 16.60 32.61 -0.37
C GLU A 385 15.95 33.58 0.64
N VAL A 386 14.93 33.13 1.36
CA VAL A 386 14.28 33.90 2.43
C VAL A 386 15.26 34.18 3.56
N GLU A 387 16.02 33.18 3.99
CA GLU A 387 17.03 33.30 5.04
C GLU A 387 18.14 34.28 4.66
N ASN A 388 18.64 34.21 3.41
CA ASN A 388 19.60 35.17 2.87
C ASN A 388 19.06 36.60 2.85
N LYS A 389 17.80 36.80 2.42
CA LYS A 389 17.15 38.12 2.43
C LYS A 389 16.95 38.65 3.86
N PHE A 390 16.59 37.78 4.80
CA PHE A 390 16.46 38.13 6.21
C PHE A 390 17.80 38.53 6.82
N MET A 391 18.87 37.78 6.53
CA MET A 391 20.23 38.11 6.99
C MET A 391 20.69 39.48 6.46
N LEU A 392 20.40 39.78 5.18
CA LEU A 392 20.68 41.09 4.59
C LEU A 392 19.87 42.22 5.24
N LEU A 393 18.59 41.96 5.56
CA LEU A 393 17.74 42.94 6.24
C LEU A 393 18.21 43.20 7.67
N SER A 394 18.58 42.15 8.41
CA SER A 394 19.15 42.27 9.76
C SER A 394 20.42 43.12 9.75
N SER A 395 21.32 42.88 8.79
CA SER A 395 22.52 43.71 8.59
C SER A 395 22.19 45.19 8.32
N LYS A 396 21.19 45.46 7.48
CA LYS A 396 20.72 46.83 7.21
C LYS A 396 20.13 47.48 8.47
N PHE A 397 19.37 46.73 9.25
CA PHE A 397 18.79 47.20 10.51
C PHE A 397 19.88 47.53 11.53
N ASP A 398 20.92 46.72 11.64
CA ASP A 398 22.07 46.99 12.50
C ASP A 398 22.80 48.27 12.07
N LEU A 399 22.94 48.50 10.76
CA LEU A 399 23.52 49.74 10.25
C LEU A 399 22.64 50.96 10.57
N PHE A 400 21.33 50.85 10.38
CA PHE A 400 20.37 51.89 10.73
C PHE A 400 20.41 52.20 12.23
N LYS A 401 20.46 51.17 13.08
CA LYS A 401 20.59 51.31 14.54
C LYS A 401 21.88 52.05 14.91
N LYS A 402 23.01 51.73 14.27
CA LYS A 402 24.27 52.48 14.47
C LYS A 402 24.16 53.94 14.07
N GLN A 403 23.51 54.24 12.94
CA GLN A 403 23.30 55.61 12.50
C GLN A 403 22.37 56.38 13.45
N PHE A 404 21.29 55.75 13.89
CA PHE A 404 20.34 56.33 14.84
C PHE A 404 21.02 56.68 16.16
N ASN A 405 21.78 55.76 16.75
CA ASN A 405 22.51 56.01 17.99
C ASN A 405 23.48 57.20 17.85
N LYS A 406 24.15 57.33 16.70
CA LYS A 406 25.05 58.46 16.42
C LYS A 406 24.29 59.79 16.28
N LEU A 407 23.05 59.75 15.80
CA LEU A 407 22.19 60.93 15.72
C LEU A 407 21.69 61.32 17.12
N GLU A 408 21.28 60.34 17.92
CA GLU A 408 20.84 60.53 19.30
C GLU A 408 21.93 61.16 20.16
N GLU A 409 23.19 60.73 20.01
CA GLU A 409 24.34 61.33 20.70
C GLU A 409 24.55 62.79 20.30
N LYS A 410 24.43 63.11 19.00
CA LYS A 410 24.49 64.51 18.52
C LYS A 410 23.36 65.38 19.04
N VAL A 411 22.14 64.82 19.18
CA VAL A 411 21.01 65.54 19.77
C VAL A 411 21.30 65.84 21.25
N LYS A 412 21.83 64.87 22.01
CA LYS A 412 22.24 65.08 23.41
C LYS A 412 23.30 66.17 23.54
N GLU A 413 24.28 66.23 22.63
CA GLU A 413 25.27 67.31 22.58
C GLU A 413 24.64 68.68 22.28
N GLN A 414 23.69 68.74 21.32
CA GLN A 414 22.97 69.98 21.02
C GLN A 414 22.11 70.45 22.20
N ASP A 415 21.42 69.54 22.88
CA ASP A 415 20.60 69.86 24.06
C ASP A 415 21.46 70.43 25.19
N LEU A 416 22.66 69.86 25.43
CA LEU A 416 23.63 70.40 26.38
C LEU A 416 24.08 71.82 26.02
N TYR A 417 24.33 72.08 24.73
CA TYR A 417 24.70 73.42 24.26
C TYR A 417 23.56 74.42 24.46
N ILE A 418 22.33 74.06 24.11
CA ILE A 418 21.14 74.90 24.31
C ILE A 418 20.93 75.20 25.80
N LEU A 419 21.09 74.21 26.68
CA LEU A 419 20.98 74.39 28.12
C LEU A 419 22.00 75.41 28.64
N ASN A 420 23.26 75.32 28.18
CA ASN A 420 24.30 76.26 28.57
C ASN A 420 24.00 77.68 28.06
N SER A 421 23.64 77.82 26.78
CA SER A 421 23.27 79.12 26.20
C SER A 421 22.07 79.75 26.90
N ASN A 422 21.05 78.96 27.27
CA ASN A 422 19.91 79.45 28.06
C ASN A 422 20.33 79.88 29.47
N GLY A 423 21.27 79.17 30.10
CA GLY A 423 21.85 79.57 31.39
C GLY A 423 22.55 80.93 31.32
N GLU A 424 23.35 81.15 30.27
CA GLU A 424 24.00 82.43 29.99
C GLU A 424 22.97 83.56 29.75
N LEU A 425 21.93 83.26 28.97
CA LEU A 425 20.86 84.21 28.65
C LEU A 425 20.06 84.59 29.90
N ASN A 426 19.75 83.61 30.76
CA ASN A 426 19.11 83.86 32.06
C ASN A 426 19.99 84.72 32.98
N ALA A 427 21.30 84.45 33.03
CA ALA A 427 22.23 85.26 33.82
C ALA A 427 22.30 86.72 33.32
N LEU A 428 22.25 86.94 32.00
CA LEU A 428 22.15 88.27 31.41
C LEU A 428 20.80 88.93 31.71
N SER A 429 19.70 88.19 31.63
CA SER A 429 18.37 88.65 32.01
C SER A 429 18.33 89.13 33.46
N SER A 430 18.86 88.34 34.41
CA SER A 430 18.92 88.74 35.82
C SER A 430 19.81 89.96 36.06
N LYS A 431 20.91 90.12 35.31
CA LYS A 431 21.73 91.35 35.35
C LYS A 431 20.94 92.56 34.82
N LEU A 432 20.19 92.38 33.74
CA LEU A 432 19.35 93.44 33.17
C LEU A 432 18.26 93.86 34.17
N GLU A 433 17.63 92.89 34.82
CA GLU A 433 16.60 93.11 35.84
C GLU A 433 17.16 93.87 37.05
N LEU A 434 18.39 93.54 37.49
CA LEU A 434 19.11 94.31 38.51
C LEU A 434 19.40 95.75 38.08
N ILE A 435 19.81 95.96 36.82
CA ILE A 435 20.01 97.30 36.26
C ILE A 435 18.69 98.07 36.23
N LEU A 436 17.59 97.39 35.89
CA LEU A 436 16.26 97.98 35.81
C LEU A 436 15.77 98.44 37.19
N VAL A 437 16.00 97.64 38.24
CA VAL A 437 15.75 98.04 39.63
C VAL A 437 16.61 99.25 40.01
N LYS A 438 17.91 99.25 39.66
CA LYS A 438 18.78 100.42 39.92
C LYS A 438 18.33 101.68 39.18
N VAL A 439 17.83 101.55 37.95
CA VAL A 439 17.27 102.68 37.20
C VAL A 439 16.00 103.20 37.88
N GLN A 440 15.14 102.32 38.38
CA GLN A 440 13.96 102.72 39.16
C GLN A 440 14.34 103.38 40.49
N GLU A 441 15.37 102.90 41.19
CA GLU A 441 15.92 103.57 42.38
C GLU A 441 16.43 104.97 42.02
N HIS A 442 17.21 105.09 40.94
CA HIS A 442 17.67 106.38 40.43
C HIS A 442 16.51 107.29 39.97
N GLU A 443 15.40 106.73 39.48
CA GLU A 443 14.20 107.49 39.10
C GLU A 443 13.44 108.01 40.33
N VAL A 444 13.39 107.23 41.41
CA VAL A 444 12.87 107.66 42.71
C VAL A 444 13.78 108.72 43.33
N ASP A 445 15.09 108.51 43.31
CA ASP A 445 16.09 109.50 43.76
C ASP A 445 15.98 110.79 42.93
N PHE A 446 15.82 110.68 41.61
CA PHE A 446 15.61 111.82 40.71
C PHE A 446 14.28 112.53 41.01
N SER A 447 13.22 111.80 41.34
CA SER A 447 11.94 112.37 41.75
C SER A 447 12.04 113.12 43.09
N GLN A 448 12.87 112.62 44.01
CA GLN A 448 13.17 113.25 45.30
C GLN A 448 14.09 114.47 45.14
N LEU A 449 15.08 114.39 44.24
CA LEU A 449 15.97 115.48 43.86
C LEU A 449 15.20 116.59 43.12
N LYS A 450 14.24 116.23 42.26
CA LYS A 450 13.32 117.14 41.56
C LYS A 450 12.43 117.90 42.52
N HIS A 451 11.86 117.20 43.52
CA HIS A 451 11.08 117.83 44.59
C HIS A 451 11.93 118.79 45.46
N ASN A 452 13.24 118.53 45.58
CA ASN A 452 14.18 119.44 46.27
C ASN A 452 14.60 120.62 45.38
N LEU A 453 14.73 120.42 44.06
CA LEU A 453 15.04 121.46 43.07
C LEU A 453 13.88 122.46 42.89
N GLU A 454 12.65 121.98 43.01
CA GLU A 454 11.41 122.78 42.89
C GLU A 454 11.24 123.77 44.07
N ASN A 455 11.98 123.57 45.17
CA ASN A 455 12.02 124.50 46.31
C ASN A 455 13.17 125.54 46.24
N THR A 456 14.07 125.47 45.26
CA THR A 456 15.21 126.41 45.16
C THR A 456 15.59 126.79 43.72
N SER A 457 14.65 126.83 42.77
CA SER A 457 14.94 127.20 41.38
C SER A 457 14.56 128.66 41.08
N GLY A 458 15.43 129.57 41.51
CA GLY A 458 15.50 130.95 41.01
C GLY A 458 16.55 131.15 39.92
N ASP A 459 17.39 130.15 39.65
CA ASP A 459 18.40 130.22 38.59
C ASP A 459 18.65 128.83 38.00
N VAL A 460 18.61 128.76 36.67
CA VAL A 460 19.54 128.07 35.75
C VAL A 460 18.77 127.56 34.53
N GLU A 461 18.50 128.53 33.66
CA GLU A 461 18.02 128.38 32.29
C GLU A 461 19.15 127.97 31.32
N LYS A 462 20.11 127.14 31.77
CA LYS A 462 21.31 126.76 30.98
C LYS A 462 21.66 125.27 30.94
N GLU A 463 20.79 124.38 31.39
CA GLU A 463 21.05 122.92 31.36
C GLU A 463 20.23 122.13 30.32
N LYS A 464 19.33 122.80 29.56
CA LYS A 464 18.48 122.15 28.53
C LYS A 464 19.16 121.84 27.19
N GLU A 465 20.37 122.36 26.94
CA GLU A 465 21.04 122.22 25.63
C GLU A 465 21.92 120.95 25.53
N LYS A 466 22.39 120.37 26.65
CA LYS A 466 23.28 119.18 26.64
C LYS A 466 22.55 117.83 26.71
N GLU A 467 21.35 117.78 27.29
CA GLU A 467 20.53 116.55 27.33
C GLU A 467 19.92 116.22 25.96
N LYS A 468 19.67 117.23 25.11
CA LYS A 468 19.09 117.02 23.77
C LYS A 468 20.04 116.29 22.82
N GLU A 469 21.34 116.60 22.83
CA GLU A 469 22.34 115.90 22.00
C GLU A 469 22.54 114.42 22.40
N VAL A 470 22.48 114.11 23.70
CA VAL A 470 22.64 112.73 24.19
C VAL A 470 21.41 111.89 23.87
N LEU A 471 20.20 112.45 23.98
CA LEU A 471 18.96 111.76 23.61
C LEU A 471 18.88 111.49 22.10
N GLU A 472 19.33 112.45 21.28
CA GLU A 472 19.33 112.33 19.82
C GLU A 472 20.35 111.28 19.34
N SER A 473 21.50 111.16 20.01
CA SER A 473 22.49 110.10 19.75
C SER A 473 21.98 108.69 20.09
N VAL A 474 21.28 108.54 21.22
CA VAL A 474 20.72 107.24 21.63
C VAL A 474 19.56 106.82 20.72
N MET A 475 18.71 107.77 20.32
CA MET A 475 17.57 107.50 19.42
C MET A 475 18.04 106.99 18.05
N VAL A 476 19.06 107.63 17.45
CA VAL A 476 19.68 107.17 16.19
C VAL A 476 20.32 105.77 16.33
N SER A 477 20.85 105.44 17.50
CA SER A 477 21.45 104.12 17.76
C SER A 477 20.38 103.01 17.86
N VAL A 478 19.25 103.30 18.51
CA VAL A 478 18.12 102.36 18.65
C VAL A 478 17.42 102.14 17.30
N GLU A 479 17.21 103.20 16.50
CA GLU A 479 16.65 103.08 15.15
C GLU A 479 17.49 102.17 14.26
N LYS A 480 18.83 102.32 14.26
CA LYS A 480 19.73 101.42 13.52
C LYS A 480 19.69 99.98 14.01
N MET A 481 19.55 99.76 15.33
CA MET A 481 19.43 98.41 15.88
C MET A 481 18.11 97.74 15.48
N LEU A 482 17.00 98.49 15.46
CA LEU A 482 15.70 98.00 15.01
C LEU A 482 15.73 97.64 13.52
N GLU A 483 16.31 98.50 12.67
CA GLU A 483 16.46 98.25 11.24
C GLU A 483 17.28 96.95 10.97
N MET A 484 18.33 96.71 11.74
CA MET A 484 19.16 95.50 11.63
C MET A 484 18.41 94.22 12.05
N VAL A 485 17.53 94.33 13.05
CA VAL A 485 16.72 93.20 13.54
C VAL A 485 15.60 92.87 12.55
N GLU A 486 14.90 93.88 12.02
CA GLU A 486 13.91 93.69 10.96
C GLU A 486 14.51 93.03 9.73
N TRP A 487 15.69 93.49 9.28
CA TRP A 487 16.37 92.90 8.14
C TRP A 487 16.75 91.43 8.37
N ARG A 488 17.18 91.06 9.58
CA ARG A 488 17.45 89.64 9.92
C ARG A 488 16.20 88.77 9.93
N LEU A 489 15.09 89.30 10.43
CA LEU A 489 13.82 88.57 10.47
C LEU A 489 13.28 88.31 9.07
N ILE A 490 13.24 89.34 8.22
CA ILE A 490 12.77 89.24 6.83
C ILE A 490 13.61 88.20 6.07
N ASN A 491 14.94 88.30 6.15
CA ASN A 491 15.83 87.42 5.41
C ASN A 491 15.73 85.94 5.86
N ASN A 492 15.47 85.69 7.15
CA ASN A 492 15.29 84.33 7.66
C ASN A 492 13.95 83.72 7.20
N VAL A 493 12.87 84.51 7.23
CA VAL A 493 11.55 84.08 6.74
C VAL A 493 11.58 83.81 5.24
N ASP A 494 12.22 84.66 4.44
CA ASP A 494 12.38 84.47 2.99
C ASP A 494 13.22 83.22 2.65
N CYS A 495 14.27 82.94 3.45
CA CYS A 495 15.06 81.72 3.33
C CYS A 495 14.22 80.47 3.64
N CYS A 496 13.43 80.49 4.71
CA CYS A 496 12.50 79.41 5.05
C CYS A 496 11.45 79.20 3.96
N ALA A 497 10.86 80.27 3.43
CA ALA A 497 9.86 80.21 2.36
C ALA A 497 10.44 79.60 1.08
N SER A 498 11.65 80.01 0.68
CA SER A 498 12.37 79.46 -0.48
C SER A 498 12.64 77.97 -0.33
N ARG A 499 13.02 77.51 0.88
CA ARG A 499 13.27 76.10 1.18
C ARG A 499 11.99 75.25 1.14
N ILE A 500 10.87 75.79 1.62
CA ILE A 500 9.56 75.12 1.56
C ILE A 500 9.10 74.97 0.11
N LEU A 501 9.25 76.01 -0.72
CA LEU A 501 8.90 75.94 -2.15
C LEU A 501 9.75 74.92 -2.91
N LEU A 502 11.05 74.80 -2.57
CA LEU A 502 11.92 73.77 -3.12
C LEU A 502 11.49 72.35 -2.68
N MET A 503 11.16 72.16 -1.40
CA MET A 503 10.63 70.87 -0.94
C MET A 503 9.31 70.51 -1.62
N LYS A 504 8.43 71.50 -1.84
CA LYS A 504 7.17 71.29 -2.54
C LYS A 504 7.38 70.81 -3.97
N SER A 505 8.29 71.44 -4.73
CA SER A 505 8.57 71.03 -6.11
C SER A 505 9.20 69.63 -6.20
N GLN A 506 10.04 69.27 -5.24
CA GLN A 506 10.58 67.91 -5.12
C GLN A 506 9.47 66.88 -4.82
N PHE A 507 8.54 67.21 -3.92
CA PHE A 507 7.41 66.35 -3.61
C PHE A 507 6.49 66.15 -4.82
N ASP A 508 6.22 67.21 -5.57
CA ASP A 508 5.42 67.15 -6.79
C ASP A 508 6.07 66.26 -7.87
N GLN A 509 7.40 66.28 -7.97
CA GLN A 509 8.14 65.38 -8.86
C GLN A 509 8.01 63.92 -8.41
N LEU A 510 8.17 63.67 -7.11
CA LEU A 510 8.05 62.33 -6.52
C LEU A 510 6.64 61.75 -6.70
N VAL A 511 5.60 62.59 -6.61
CA VAL A 511 4.22 62.22 -6.88
C VAL A 511 4.00 61.85 -8.36
N LYS A 512 4.62 62.56 -9.31
CA LYS A 512 4.56 62.21 -10.74
C LYS A 512 5.24 60.87 -11.02
N GLU A 513 6.40 60.65 -10.41
CA GLU A 513 7.18 59.42 -10.56
C GLU A 513 6.45 58.21 -9.96
N ALA A 514 5.80 58.39 -8.80
CA ALA A 514 4.93 57.37 -8.21
C ALA A 514 3.73 57.01 -9.10
N LYS A 515 3.13 58.00 -9.79
CA LYS A 515 2.05 57.75 -10.76
C LYS A 515 2.54 56.98 -11.98
N PHE A 516 3.72 57.32 -12.49
CA PHE A 516 4.35 56.58 -13.59
C PHE A 516 4.61 55.12 -13.22
N LEU A 517 5.24 54.87 -12.06
CA LEU A 517 5.51 53.52 -11.57
C LEU A 517 4.23 52.70 -11.34
N LYS A 518 3.15 53.34 -10.90
CA LYS A 518 1.84 52.67 -10.76
C LYS A 518 1.30 52.20 -12.11
N HIS A 519 1.36 53.06 -13.14
CA HIS A 519 0.94 52.68 -14.48
C HIS A 519 1.84 51.61 -15.11
N GLU A 520 3.15 51.69 -14.91
CA GLU A 520 4.11 50.70 -15.37
C GLU A 520 3.85 49.32 -14.73
N LYS A 521 3.59 49.27 -13.42
CA LYS A 521 3.19 48.05 -12.71
C LYS A 521 1.90 47.44 -13.29
N GLU A 522 0.88 48.27 -13.54
CA GLU A 522 -0.39 47.81 -14.13
C GLU A 522 -0.19 47.27 -15.55
N TRP A 523 0.70 47.88 -16.33
CA TRP A 523 1.04 47.41 -17.67
C TRP A 523 1.74 46.06 -17.65
N TYR A 524 2.76 45.88 -16.80
CA TYR A 524 3.43 44.59 -16.65
C TYR A 524 2.50 43.48 -16.15
N LYS A 525 1.57 43.82 -15.25
CA LYS A 525 0.55 42.87 -14.77
C LYS A 525 -0.35 42.41 -15.92
N LYS A 526 -0.88 43.34 -16.73
CA LYS A 526 -1.70 42.98 -17.90
C LYS A 526 -0.90 42.17 -18.93
N ALA A 527 0.35 42.54 -19.17
CA ALA A 527 1.22 41.83 -20.10
C ALA A 527 1.50 40.38 -19.65
N SER A 528 1.72 40.16 -18.36
CA SER A 528 1.94 38.81 -17.82
C SER A 528 0.66 37.97 -17.86
N GLU A 529 -0.49 38.57 -17.58
CA GLU A 529 -1.81 37.91 -17.70
C GLU A 529 -2.07 37.47 -19.15
N VAL A 530 -1.86 38.35 -20.14
CA VAL A 530 -2.00 38.02 -21.56
C VAL A 530 -1.02 36.91 -21.98
N LYS A 531 0.24 37.00 -21.57
CA LYS A 531 1.23 35.95 -21.85
C LYS A 531 0.80 34.60 -21.29
N SER A 532 0.29 34.58 -20.05
CA SER A 532 -0.20 33.35 -19.42
C SER A 532 -1.42 32.75 -20.14
N ALA A 533 -2.34 33.60 -20.63
CA ALA A 533 -3.50 33.15 -21.39
C ALA A 533 -3.11 32.56 -22.76
N ASN A 534 -2.17 33.20 -23.45
CA ASN A 534 -1.65 32.68 -24.72
C ASN A 534 -0.93 31.35 -24.53
N LEU A 535 -0.12 31.21 -23.48
CA LEU A 535 0.56 29.95 -23.15
C LEU A 535 -0.43 28.81 -22.88
N ARG A 536 -1.49 29.05 -22.09
CA ARG A 536 -2.55 28.06 -21.87
C ARG A 536 -3.28 27.65 -23.15
N THR A 537 -3.40 28.56 -24.10
CA THR A 537 -4.04 28.26 -25.40
C THR A 537 -3.13 27.39 -26.25
N ALA A 538 -1.82 27.71 -26.28
CA ALA A 538 -0.82 26.91 -26.97
C ALA A 538 -0.66 25.51 -26.35
N GLU A 539 -0.70 25.41 -25.01
CA GLU A 539 -0.66 24.13 -24.29
C GLU A 539 -1.83 23.22 -24.72
N LYS A 540 -3.07 23.74 -24.71
CA LYS A 540 -4.24 23.01 -25.20
C LYS A 540 -4.11 22.58 -26.67
N GLU A 541 -3.52 23.41 -27.52
CA GLU A 541 -3.29 23.06 -28.93
C GLU A 541 -2.25 21.95 -29.07
N VAL A 542 -1.18 21.99 -28.28
CA VAL A 542 -0.17 20.91 -28.22
C VAL A 542 -0.77 19.61 -27.70
N ASP A 543 -1.63 19.66 -26.69
CA ASP A 543 -2.34 18.48 -26.18
C ASP A 543 -3.23 17.84 -27.26
N LEU A 544 -4.04 18.66 -27.95
CA LEU A 544 -4.90 18.18 -29.04
C LEU A 544 -4.09 17.59 -30.20
N LEU A 545 -2.96 18.21 -30.55
CA LEU A 545 -2.05 17.67 -31.57
C LEU A 545 -1.35 16.41 -31.09
N GLY A 546 -1.05 16.30 -29.79
CA GLY A 546 -0.53 15.09 -29.15
C GLY A 546 -1.52 13.92 -29.30
N ASP A 547 -2.79 14.15 -28.96
CA ASP A 547 -3.87 13.17 -29.13
C ASP A 547 -3.99 12.72 -30.61
N GLU A 548 -3.91 13.66 -31.56
CA GLU A 548 -3.95 13.33 -33.00
C GLU A 548 -2.73 12.50 -33.43
N VAL A 549 -1.53 12.86 -32.98
CA VAL A 549 -0.29 12.11 -33.24
C VAL A 549 -0.36 10.71 -32.65
N ASP A 550 -0.93 10.53 -31.46
CA ASP A 550 -1.10 9.22 -30.83
C ASP A 550 -2.06 8.33 -31.62
N VAL A 551 -3.19 8.89 -32.08
CA VAL A 551 -4.13 8.19 -32.96
C VAL A 551 -3.47 7.79 -34.28
N LEU A 552 -2.71 8.69 -34.91
CA LEU A 552 -1.99 8.41 -36.15
C LEU A 552 -0.89 7.36 -35.95
N THR A 553 -0.18 7.41 -34.83
CA THR A 553 0.86 6.44 -34.46
C THR A 553 0.25 5.06 -34.26
N TYR A 554 -0.89 4.97 -33.57
CA TYR A 554 -1.64 3.73 -33.38
C TYR A 554 -2.14 3.13 -34.72
N LEU A 555 -2.64 3.97 -35.61
CA LEU A 555 -3.04 3.54 -36.96
C LEU A 555 -1.85 3.06 -37.79
N LEU A 556 -0.73 3.78 -37.74
CA LEU A 556 0.50 3.41 -38.43
C LEU A 556 1.04 2.08 -37.90
N GLU A 557 0.98 1.83 -36.60
CA GLU A 557 1.35 0.55 -36.00
C GLU A 557 0.49 -0.60 -36.52
N LYS A 558 -0.84 -0.41 -36.59
CA LYS A 558 -1.75 -1.42 -37.15
C LYS A 558 -1.42 -1.74 -38.59
N VAL A 559 -1.24 -0.70 -39.42
CA VAL A 559 -0.87 -0.86 -40.83
C VAL A 559 0.48 -1.56 -40.95
N PHE A 560 1.47 -1.18 -40.14
CA PHE A 560 2.78 -1.81 -40.11
C PHE A 560 2.70 -3.29 -39.73
N ARG A 561 1.94 -3.66 -38.68
CA ARG A 561 1.75 -5.08 -38.29
C ARG A 561 1.16 -5.90 -39.45
N VAL A 562 0.16 -5.35 -40.15
CA VAL A 562 -0.46 -6.01 -41.32
C VAL A 562 0.54 -6.12 -42.47
N LEU A 563 1.26 -5.06 -42.82
CA LEU A 563 2.25 -5.08 -43.90
C LEU A 563 3.45 -5.99 -43.59
N ASN A 564 3.90 -6.01 -42.35
CA ASN A 564 4.99 -6.86 -41.88
C ASN A 564 4.60 -8.35 -41.91
N HIS A 565 3.33 -8.69 -41.67
CA HIS A 565 2.82 -10.04 -41.88
C HIS A 565 3.01 -10.52 -43.34
N TYR A 566 2.92 -9.61 -44.31
CA TYR A 566 3.20 -9.88 -45.73
C TYR A 566 4.66 -9.62 -46.14
N SER A 567 5.59 -9.43 -45.20
CA SER A 567 6.98 -9.07 -45.49
C SER A 567 7.69 -10.07 -46.44
N TYR A 568 7.27 -11.34 -46.45
CA TYR A 568 7.81 -12.36 -47.37
C TYR A 568 7.51 -12.03 -48.85
N VAL A 569 6.31 -11.48 -49.12
CA VAL A 569 5.88 -11.08 -50.47
C VAL A 569 6.60 -9.81 -50.93
N PHE A 570 6.90 -8.89 -50.01
CA PHE A 570 7.57 -7.62 -50.31
C PHE A 570 9.09 -7.74 -50.50
N GLN A 571 9.70 -8.93 -50.37
CA GLN A 571 11.13 -9.17 -50.65
C GLN A 571 11.55 -8.79 -52.08
N HIS A 572 10.61 -8.81 -53.03
CA HIS A 572 10.84 -8.41 -54.42
C HIS A 572 10.68 -6.90 -54.68
N TYR A 573 10.31 -6.11 -53.66
CA TYR A 573 10.09 -4.67 -53.75
C TYR A 573 10.94 -3.94 -52.71
N PRO A 574 12.23 -3.67 -53.00
CA PRO A 574 13.18 -3.14 -52.02
C PRO A 574 12.76 -1.81 -51.40
N GLY A 575 12.12 -0.93 -52.17
CA GLY A 575 11.62 0.36 -51.65
C GLY A 575 10.52 0.21 -50.58
N VAL A 576 9.69 -0.83 -50.66
CA VAL A 576 8.65 -1.09 -49.64
C VAL A 576 9.28 -1.60 -48.35
N ILE A 577 10.33 -2.44 -48.45
CA ILE A 577 11.09 -2.92 -47.29
C ILE A 577 11.85 -1.79 -46.61
N GLU A 578 12.42 -0.85 -47.36
CA GLU A 578 13.07 0.33 -46.79
C GLU A 578 12.08 1.21 -46.01
N VAL A 579 10.88 1.40 -46.53
CA VAL A 579 9.80 2.12 -45.83
C VAL A 579 9.35 1.37 -44.56
N LEU A 580 9.21 0.04 -44.61
CA LEU A 580 8.89 -0.76 -43.42
C LEU A 580 9.98 -0.66 -42.35
N LYS A 581 11.26 -0.66 -42.74
CA LYS A 581 12.38 -0.44 -41.79
C LYS A 581 12.36 0.97 -41.19
N LEU A 582 12.01 1.99 -41.98
CA LEU A 582 11.85 3.36 -41.48
C LEU A 582 10.71 3.48 -40.47
N ILE A 583 9.58 2.81 -40.73
CA ILE A 583 8.45 2.77 -39.81
C ILE A 583 8.82 1.98 -38.54
N ASP A 584 9.49 0.84 -38.66
CA ASP A 584 9.96 0.04 -37.51
C ASP A 584 10.91 0.85 -36.60
N ASN A 585 11.82 1.63 -37.20
CA ASN A 585 12.72 2.52 -36.45
C ASN A 585 11.97 3.68 -35.77
N TYR A 586 10.96 4.25 -36.43
CA TYR A 586 10.09 5.28 -35.84
C TYR A 586 9.34 4.75 -34.61
N MET A 587 8.75 3.55 -34.72
CA MET A 587 8.01 2.92 -33.63
C MET A 587 8.92 2.54 -32.44
N LYS A 588 10.21 2.29 -32.68
CA LYS A 588 11.22 2.04 -31.63
C LYS A 588 11.79 3.33 -31.01
N GLY A 589 11.35 4.51 -31.46
CA GLY A 589 11.82 5.80 -30.97
C GLY A 589 13.23 6.16 -31.43
N GLU A 590 13.75 5.51 -32.48
CA GLU A 590 15.05 5.86 -33.05
C GLU A 590 14.92 7.17 -33.87
N PRO A 591 15.91 8.07 -33.79
CA PRO A 591 15.82 9.36 -34.46
C PRO A 591 15.79 9.19 -35.98
N ILE A 592 14.63 9.43 -36.59
CA ILE A 592 14.52 9.53 -38.04
C ILE A 592 15.30 10.76 -38.48
N ARG A 593 16.43 10.55 -39.18
CA ARG A 593 17.12 11.62 -39.90
C ARG A 593 16.33 12.00 -41.13
N ILE A 594 15.31 12.84 -40.96
CA ILE A 594 14.70 13.55 -42.08
C ILE A 594 15.71 14.60 -42.54
N VAL A 595 16.37 14.35 -43.66
CA VAL A 595 17.17 15.37 -44.36
C VAL A 595 16.18 16.46 -44.81
N ARG A 596 16.11 17.57 -44.07
CA ARG A 596 15.30 18.72 -44.50
C ARG A 596 15.86 19.28 -45.82
N PRO A 597 15.01 19.63 -46.80
CA PRO A 597 15.42 20.49 -47.90
C PRO A 597 15.87 21.83 -47.32
N GLN A 598 17.06 22.29 -47.69
CA GLN A 598 17.53 23.62 -47.30
C GLN A 598 16.65 24.70 -47.93
N SER A 599 15.73 25.25 -47.16
CA SER A 599 15.10 26.53 -47.46
C SER A 599 16.09 27.65 -47.13
N GLN A 600 16.46 28.41 -48.17
CA GLN A 600 17.34 29.58 -48.08
C GLN A 600 16.85 30.61 -47.04
N PRO A 601 17.76 31.29 -46.33
CA PRO A 601 17.39 32.33 -45.37
C PRO A 601 17.09 33.64 -46.11
N ASN A 602 15.82 34.07 -46.10
CA ASN A 602 15.47 35.43 -46.44
C ASN A 602 15.72 36.34 -45.23
N GLY A 603 16.67 37.26 -45.41
CA GLY A 603 16.50 38.68 -45.07
C GLY A 603 16.38 39.04 -43.59
N LEU A 604 17.53 39.46 -43.04
CA LEU A 604 17.69 40.51 -42.03
C LEU A 604 16.46 41.42 -41.83
N LEU A 605 16.11 41.64 -40.56
CA LEU A 605 15.97 42.97 -39.97
C LEU A 605 15.96 42.87 -38.44
N THR A 606 16.93 43.56 -37.84
CA THR A 606 16.98 43.98 -36.43
C THR A 606 17.39 45.46 -36.42
N PRO A 607 17.18 46.21 -35.32
CA PRO A 607 16.46 45.89 -34.10
C PRO A 607 15.07 46.53 -34.01
#